data_AF-A0A2N3WC52-F1
#
_entry.id   AF-A0A2N3WC52-F1
#
_cell.length_a   1.000
_cell.length_b   1.000
_cell.length_c   1.000
_cell.angle_alpha   90.00
_cell.angle_beta   90.00
_cell.angle_gamma   90.00
#
_symmetry.space_group_name_H-M   'P 1'
#
loop_
_entity.id
_entity.type
_entity.pdbx_description
1 polymer ?
#
loop_
_entity_poly.entity_id
_entity_poly.type
_entity_poly.pdbx_seq_one_letter_code
_entity_poly.pdbx_strand_id
1 'polypeptide(L)' 'MWVRTDDVGDDNGRFFPQAEAEFGETGGVRRGKIGAADCQVMDCVPFVGFAQRRLGQLLR' A
#
# COMPACT_ATOMS: atom_id res chain seq x y z
N MET A 1 -0.79 4.34 32.18
CA MET A 1 -1.78 3.28 31.90
C MET A 1 -1.51 2.76 30.49
N TRP A 2 -1.33 1.45 30.31
CA TRP A 2 -1.11 0.82 28.99
C TRP A 2 -2.40 0.09 28.56
N VAL A 3 -2.81 0.24 27.31
CA VAL A 3 -4.03 -0.36 26.75
C VAL A 3 -3.68 -1.07 25.45
N ARG A 4 -4.07 -2.34 25.32
CA ARG A 4 -3.97 -3.12 24.09
C ARG A 4 -5.31 -3.02 23.34
N THR A 5 -5.25 -2.81 22.04
CA THR A 5 -6.39 -2.82 21.12
C THR A 5 -6.04 -3.64 19.89
N ASP A 6 -7.06 -4.20 19.24
CA ASP A 6 -6.89 -4.81 17.92
C ASP A 6 -6.72 -3.70 16.89
N ASP A 7 -5.83 -3.93 15.93
CA ASP A 7 -5.55 -3.02 14.82
C ASP A 7 -5.62 -3.79 13.50
N VAL A 8 -6.19 -3.14 12.49
CA VAL A 8 -6.26 -3.63 11.11
C VAL A 8 -4.95 -3.40 10.36
N GLY A 9 -4.07 -2.53 10.89
CA GLY A 9 -2.79 -2.17 10.32
C GLY A 9 -1.66 -3.19 10.49
N ASP A 10 -1.86 -4.27 11.26
CA ASP A 10 -0.83 -5.29 11.51
C ASP A 10 -0.71 -6.31 10.35
N ASP A 11 -0.51 -5.78 9.15
CA ASP A 11 -0.35 -6.57 7.92
C ASP A 11 0.94 -7.40 7.91
N ASN A 12 1.91 -7.09 8.79
CA ASN A 12 3.21 -7.76 8.89
C ASN A 12 3.94 -7.92 7.54
N GLY A 13 3.71 -6.99 6.60
CA GLY A 13 4.29 -6.99 5.26
C GLY A 13 3.69 -8.03 4.30
N ARG A 14 2.52 -8.60 4.62
CA ARG A 14 1.89 -9.65 3.82
C ARG A 14 1.18 -9.10 2.58
N PHE A 15 0.35 -8.07 2.70
CA PHE A 15 -0.50 -7.59 1.64
C PHE A 15 -0.18 -6.18 1.15
N PHE A 16 0.30 -5.28 2.03
CA PHE A 16 0.56 -3.89 1.66
C PHE A 16 1.72 -3.76 0.64
N PRO A 17 2.87 -4.45 0.80
CA PRO A 17 3.93 -4.40 -0.21
C PRO A 17 3.49 -5.01 -1.55
N GLN A 18 2.66 -6.07 -1.51
CA GLN A 18 2.10 -6.68 -2.71
C GLN A 18 1.16 -5.70 -3.44
N ALA A 19 0.25 -5.06 -2.72
CA ALA A 19 -0.69 -4.11 -3.30
C ALA A 19 0.03 -2.88 -3.90
N GLU A 20 1.10 -2.39 -3.27
CA GLU A 20 1.96 -1.34 -3.82
C GLU A 20 2.62 -1.79 -5.13
N ALA A 21 3.24 -2.97 -5.13
CA ALA A 21 3.93 -3.50 -6.30
C ALA A 21 2.97 -3.67 -7.49
N GLU A 22 1.82 -4.32 -7.27
CA GLU A 22 0.81 -4.56 -8.30
C GLU A 22 0.18 -3.25 -8.81
N PHE A 23 -0.05 -2.26 -7.95
CA PHE A 23 -0.51 -0.95 -8.40
C PHE A 23 0.57 -0.21 -9.22
N GLY A 24 1.84 -0.41 -8.86
CA GLY A 24 2.97 0.10 -9.62
C GLY A 24 3.04 -0.44 -11.06
N GLU A 25 2.60 -1.67 -11.30
CA GLU A 25 2.53 -2.30 -12.62
C GLU A 25 1.44 -1.67 -13.52
N THR A 26 0.41 -1.04 -12.93
CA THR A 26 -0.64 -0.35 -13.71
C THR A 26 -0.20 1.03 -14.22
N GLY A 27 1.03 1.45 -13.94
CA GLY A 27 1.51 2.80 -14.21
C GLY A 27 0.97 3.87 -13.25
N GLY A 28 0.31 3.48 -12.16
CA GLY A 28 -0.27 4.41 -11.17
C GLY A 28 0.76 5.09 -10.25
N VAL A 29 2.03 4.71 -10.35
CA VAL A 29 3.12 5.19 -9.49
C VAL A 29 4.20 5.89 -10.31
N ARG A 30 4.49 7.14 -9.96
CA ARG A 30 5.65 7.88 -10.45
C ARG A 30 6.83 7.66 -9.51
N ARG A 31 7.98 7.27 -10.06
CA ARG A 31 9.21 7.00 -9.31
C ARG A 31 10.26 8.07 -9.59
N GLY A 32 11.04 8.42 -8.58
CA GLY A 32 12.11 9.41 -8.69
C GLY A 32 13.04 9.37 -7.48
N LYS A 33 13.94 10.35 -7.39
CA LYS A 33 14.84 10.51 -6.24
C LYS A 33 14.71 11.90 -5.63
N ILE A 34 14.80 11.98 -4.31
CA ILE A 34 14.98 13.24 -3.57
C ILE A 34 16.28 13.10 -2.78
N GLY A 35 17.33 13.81 -3.20
CA GLY A 35 18.69 13.55 -2.73
C GLY A 35 19.11 12.12 -3.07
N ALA A 36 19.48 11.34 -2.05
CA ALA A 36 19.85 9.93 -2.20
C ALA A 36 18.67 8.95 -2.01
N ALA A 37 17.51 9.42 -1.55
CA ALA A 37 16.36 8.58 -1.27
C ALA A 37 15.58 8.24 -2.55
N ASP A 38 15.22 6.98 -2.72
CA ASP A 38 14.22 6.57 -3.70
C ASP A 38 12.84 6.98 -3.21
N CYS A 39 12.08 7.65 -4.07
CA CYS A 39 10.78 8.23 -3.75
C CYS A 39 9.73 7.77 -4.75
N GLN A 40 8.51 7.63 -4.26
CA GLN A 40 7.35 7.28 -5.06
C GLN A 40 6.23 8.29 -4.79
N VAL A 41 5.50 8.65 -5.84
CA VAL A 41 4.29 9.48 -5.73
C VAL A 41 3.17 8.82 -6.52
N MET A 42 2.00 8.72 -5.89
CA MET A 42 0.79 8.15 -6.47
C MET A 42 -0.44 8.94 -6.01
N ASP A 43 -1.51 8.85 -6.80
CA ASP A 43 -2.79 9.45 -6.41
C ASP A 43 -3.50 8.56 -5.38
N CYS A 44 -3.86 9.15 -4.24
CA CYS A 44 -4.44 8.43 -3.10
C CYS A 44 -5.74 7.71 -3.46
N VAL A 45 -6.69 8.40 -4.10
CA VAL A 45 -8.02 7.84 -4.39
C VAL A 45 -7.94 6.63 -5.34
N PRO A 46 -7.21 6.68 -6.48
CA PRO A 46 -6.98 5.52 -7.32
C PRO A 46 -6.32 4.35 -6.59
N PHE A 47 -5.30 4.61 -5.77
CA PHE A 47 -4.60 3.57 -5.01
C PHE A 47 -5.51 2.90 -3.99
N VAL A 48 -6.24 3.67 -3.17
CA VAL A 48 -7.19 3.12 -2.18
C VAL A 48 -8.25 2.26 -2.85
N GLY A 49 -8.80 2.71 -3.98
CA GLY A 49 -9.78 1.93 -4.74
C GLY A 49 -9.19 0.62 -5.28
N PHE A 50 -7.95 0.64 -5.75
CA PHE A 50 -7.23 -0.57 -6.15
C PHE A 50 -7.00 -1.52 -4.97
N ALA A 51 -6.43 -1.01 -3.87
CA ALA A 51 -6.08 -1.78 -2.69
C ALA A 51 -7.32 -2.44 -2.06
N GLN A 52 -8.44 -1.72 -1.95
CA GLN A 52 -9.70 -2.28 -1.46
C GLN A 52 -10.17 -3.50 -2.27
N ARG A 53 -10.17 -3.38 -3.60
CA ARG A 53 -10.57 -4.51 -4.48
C ARG A 53 -9.61 -5.68 -4.34
N ARG A 54 -8.31 -5.41 -4.29
CA ARG A 54 -7.29 -6.45 -4.24
C ARG A 54 -7.28 -7.18 -2.90
N LEU A 55 -7.32 -6.46 -1.79
CA LEU A 55 -7.45 -7.05 -0.45
C LEU A 55 -8.73 -7.87 -0.33
N GLY A 56 -9.84 -7.40 -0.92
CA GLY A 56 -11.09 -8.18 -0.98
C GLY A 56 -11.00 -9.50 -1.77
N GLN A 57 -9.97 -9.69 -2.60
CA GLN A 57 -9.67 -10.96 -3.26
C GLN A 57 -8.70 -11.83 -2.44
N LEU A 58 -7.73 -11.21 -1.76
CA LEU A 58 -6.67 -11.91 -1.01
C LEU A 58 -7.09 -12.39 0.38
N LEU A 59 -8.10 -11.74 0.97
CA LEU A 59 -8.65 -12.07 2.29
C LEU A 59 -9.83 -13.06 2.25
N ARG A 60 -10.20 -13.55 1.06
CA ARG A 60 -11.19 -14.62 0.89
C ARG A 60 -10.51 -15.99 0.99
#